data_AF-A0AA39CGY7-F1
#
_entry.id   AF-A0AA39CGY7-F1
#
_cell.length_a   1.000
_cell.length_b   1.000
_cell.length_c   1.000
_cell.angle_alpha   90.00
_cell.angle_beta   90.00
_cell.angle_gamma   90.00
#
_symmetry.space_group_name_H-M   'P 1'
#
loop_
_entity.id
_entity.type
_entity.pdbx_description
1 polymer ?
#
loop_
_entity_poly.entity_id
_entity_poly.type
_entity_poly.pdbx_seq_one_letter_code
_entity_poly.pdbx_strand_id
1 'polypeptide(L)'
;MPSLRLPAALLATFLPSAYFFLHVHQHRDSHGQERRIIDLGNLVRTYLLAGILGTSLSMLIQSILSYLIALLSFRNNATVMEYLTESMKKSDVNDQVRTTRRREMSRNPRYWLFILLFCFLGPGLIEEGTKYLAIVFAVGRDHQLHLSKNGVADAPAAGKFYLYLFTGCTAGLAFATFENVAFFVGAALSSRESGEQNNPTEIQTQPHPGDDPLSLLSVLERVLIATPGHTMAGALIGMNLLTRGSSRRLVPTIDVWEVLRDPVLLHGLWDFWLLAVSAWEGNVGWQHPRTKSTICVALLGVIGVQVILASLLWDKLSQY
;
A
#
# COMPACT_ATOMS: atom_id res chain seq x y z
N MET A 1 19.74 25.46 -3.49
CA MET A 1 19.23 24.99 -2.18
C MET A 1 18.64 23.60 -2.38
N PRO A 2 18.93 22.59 -1.52
CA PRO A 2 18.24 21.31 -1.60
C PRO A 2 16.74 21.55 -1.47
N SER A 3 15.94 20.95 -2.35
CA SER A 3 14.49 21.18 -2.36
C SER A 3 13.89 20.72 -1.02
N LEU A 4 13.31 21.65 -0.24
CA LEU A 4 12.62 21.34 1.02
C LEU A 4 11.45 20.34 0.86
N ARG A 5 11.05 20.04 -0.39
CA ARG A 5 9.95 19.14 -0.75
C ARG A 5 10.17 17.69 -0.29
N LEU A 6 11.35 17.11 -0.53
CA LEU A 6 11.62 15.73 -0.14
C LEU A 6 11.61 15.55 1.40
N PRO A 7 12.34 16.37 2.19
CA PRO A 7 12.22 16.32 3.65
C PRO A 7 10.79 16.51 4.16
N ALA A 8 10.01 17.42 3.57
CA ALA A 8 8.62 17.65 3.96
C ALA A 8 7.71 16.44 3.65
N ALA A 9 7.86 15.83 2.47
CA ALA A 9 7.10 14.63 2.08
C ALA A 9 7.45 13.43 2.98
N LEU A 10 8.73 13.24 3.29
CA LEU A 10 9.18 12.22 4.22
C LEU A 10 8.60 12.46 5.62
N LEU A 11 8.69 13.70 6.14
CA LEU A 11 8.10 14.05 7.44
C LEU A 11 6.60 13.74 7.47
N ALA A 12 5.86 14.16 6.43
CA ALA A 12 4.43 13.91 6.31
C ALA A 12 4.09 12.41 6.34
N THR A 13 4.95 11.58 5.75
CA THR A 13 4.80 10.11 5.73
C THR A 13 4.90 9.48 7.12
N PHE A 14 5.67 10.07 8.03
CA PHE A 14 5.82 9.57 9.41
C PHE A 14 4.79 10.13 10.39
N LEU A 15 4.08 11.22 10.06
CA LEU A 15 3.09 11.84 10.95
C LEU A 15 1.97 10.87 11.38
N PRO A 16 1.36 10.07 10.48
CA PRO A 16 0.33 9.11 10.89
C PRO A 16 0.85 8.06 11.87
N SER A 17 2.07 7.55 11.65
CA SER A 17 2.74 6.61 12.57
C SER A 17 3.02 7.24 13.93
N ALA A 18 3.57 8.46 13.96
CA ALA A 18 3.80 9.19 15.19
C ALA A 18 2.50 9.42 15.97
N TYR A 19 1.45 9.88 15.29
CA TYR A 19 0.13 10.08 15.88
C TYR A 19 -0.45 8.77 16.45
N PHE A 20 -0.40 7.68 15.68
CA PHE A 20 -0.91 6.38 16.11
C PHE A 20 -0.20 5.87 17.38
N PHE A 21 1.14 5.90 17.41
CA PHE A 21 1.89 5.44 18.58
C PHE A 21 1.71 6.33 19.80
N LEU A 22 1.60 7.66 19.61
CA LEU A 22 1.26 8.59 20.69
C LEU A 22 -0.13 8.29 21.25
N HIS A 23 -1.11 8.07 20.37
CA HIS A 23 -2.47 7.76 20.77
C HIS A 23 -2.55 6.42 21.52
N VAL A 24 -1.89 5.37 21.02
CA VAL A 24 -1.81 4.07 21.69
C VAL A 24 -1.15 4.20 23.06
N HIS A 25 -0.07 4.99 23.17
CA HIS A 25 0.62 5.25 24.43
C HIS A 25 -0.28 5.97 25.45
N GLN A 26 -0.92 7.08 25.06
CA GLN A 26 -1.87 7.81 25.90
C GLN A 26 -3.05 6.93 26.34
N HIS A 27 -3.56 6.11 25.42
CA HIS A 27 -4.70 5.24 25.69
C HIS A 27 -4.33 4.12 26.66
N ARG A 28 -3.09 3.62 26.62
CA ARG A 28 -2.54 2.63 27.56
C ARG A 28 -2.47 3.20 28.98
N ASP A 29 -1.96 4.42 29.13
CA ASP A 29 -1.71 5.01 30.44
C ASP A 29 -3.01 5.39 31.18
N SER A 30 -4.10 5.60 30.44
CA SER A 30 -5.40 6.00 31.01
C SER A 30 -6.27 4.86 31.56
N HIS A 31 -5.96 3.58 31.29
CA HIS A 31 -6.86 2.43 31.56
C HIS A 31 -6.15 1.23 32.24
N GLY A 32 -5.36 1.50 33.28
CA GLY A 32 -4.27 0.68 33.82
C GLY A 32 -4.47 -0.80 34.23
N GLN A 33 -5.62 -1.45 34.04
CA GLN A 33 -5.81 -2.86 34.45
C GLN A 33 -6.32 -3.81 33.35
N GLU A 34 -7.17 -3.38 32.41
CA GLU A 34 -7.65 -4.21 31.29
C GLU A 34 -6.63 -4.36 30.14
N ARG A 35 -5.52 -3.60 30.18
CA ARG A 35 -4.75 -3.24 28.98
C ARG A 35 -3.26 -3.58 28.97
N ARG A 36 -2.80 -4.49 29.83
CA ARG A 36 -1.46 -5.08 29.70
C ARG A 36 -1.26 -5.94 28.44
N ILE A 37 -2.26 -6.02 27.56
CA ILE A 37 -2.33 -6.93 26.41
C ILE A 37 -1.74 -6.29 25.14
N ILE A 38 -1.72 -4.96 25.04
CA ILE A 38 -1.04 -4.27 23.92
C ILE A 38 0.40 -3.96 24.34
N ASP A 39 1.30 -4.92 24.12
CA ASP A 39 2.74 -4.69 24.27
C ASP A 39 3.24 -3.77 23.15
N LEU A 40 3.74 -2.57 23.50
CA LEU A 40 4.35 -1.66 22.54
C LEU A 40 5.51 -2.34 21.79
N GLY A 41 6.21 -3.26 22.45
CA GLY A 41 7.25 -4.09 21.81
C GLY A 41 6.70 -5.01 20.73
N ASN A 42 5.47 -5.52 20.85
CA ASN A 42 4.80 -6.26 19.77
C ASN A 42 4.48 -5.35 18.60
N LEU A 43 3.94 -4.15 18.86
CA LEU A 43 3.58 -3.21 17.79
C LEU A 43 4.82 -2.74 17.03
N VAL A 44 5.90 -2.35 17.72
CA VAL A 44 7.16 -1.96 17.07
C VAL A 44 7.74 -3.10 16.21
N ARG A 45 7.70 -4.34 16.70
CA ARG A 45 8.15 -5.51 15.90
C ARG A 45 7.27 -5.72 14.68
N THR A 46 5.95 -5.62 14.84
CA THR A 46 4.99 -5.72 13.72
C THR A 46 5.28 -4.62 12.69
N TYR A 47 5.56 -3.40 13.16
CA TYR A 47 5.88 -2.26 12.32
C TYR A 47 7.16 -2.50 11.50
N LEU A 48 8.23 -2.99 12.14
CA LEU A 48 9.47 -3.30 11.43
C LEU A 48 9.32 -4.49 10.46
N LEU A 49 8.57 -5.52 10.86
CA LEU A 49 8.36 -6.73 10.06
C LEU A 49 7.48 -6.46 8.83
N ALA A 50 6.31 -5.84 9.00
CA ALA A 50 5.43 -5.49 7.89
C ALA A 50 6.02 -4.37 7.03
N GLY A 51 6.66 -3.39 7.67
CA GLY A 51 7.31 -2.25 7.03
C GLY A 51 8.52 -2.68 6.22
N ILE A 52 9.69 -2.83 6.84
CA ILE A 52 10.96 -3.03 6.12
C ILE A 52 10.98 -4.36 5.36
N LEU A 53 10.82 -5.47 6.09
CA LEU A 53 10.94 -6.80 5.51
C LEU A 53 9.77 -7.09 4.56
N GLY A 54 8.55 -6.74 4.98
CA GLY A 54 7.34 -6.97 4.21
C GLY A 54 7.30 -6.19 2.91
N THR A 55 7.59 -4.88 2.92
CA THR A 55 7.63 -4.09 1.68
C THR A 55 8.75 -4.55 0.74
N SER A 56 9.96 -4.81 1.27
CA SER A 56 11.08 -5.29 0.45
C SER A 56 10.78 -6.62 -0.24
N LEU A 57 10.21 -7.57 0.50
CA LEU A 57 9.80 -8.86 -0.04
C LEU A 57 8.66 -8.70 -1.06
N SER A 58 7.69 -7.83 -0.78
CA SER A 58 6.58 -7.56 -1.70
C SER A 58 7.07 -6.95 -3.00
N MET A 59 7.97 -5.96 -2.95
CA MET A 59 8.58 -5.37 -4.16
C MET A 59 9.30 -6.41 -5.00
N LEU A 60 10.05 -7.32 -4.38
CA LEU A 60 10.75 -8.40 -5.09
C LEU A 60 9.76 -9.36 -5.76
N ILE A 61 8.77 -9.85 -5.00
CA ILE A 61 7.77 -10.80 -5.52
C ILE A 61 6.94 -10.13 -6.63
N GLN A 62 6.49 -8.89 -6.44
CA GLN A 62 5.76 -8.13 -7.44
C GLN A 62 6.59 -7.88 -8.69
N SER A 63 7.90 -7.64 -8.57
CA SER A 63 8.79 -7.49 -9.74
C SER A 63 8.82 -8.78 -10.57
N ILE A 64 9.02 -9.92 -9.92
CA ILE A 64 9.01 -11.24 -10.60
C ILE A 64 7.62 -11.50 -11.21
N LEU A 65 6.56 -11.28 -10.43
CA LEU A 65 5.19 -11.53 -10.85
C LEU A 65 4.79 -10.62 -12.02
N SER A 66 5.20 -9.35 -12.03
CA SER A 66 4.96 -8.43 -13.13
C SER A 66 5.56 -8.95 -14.44
N TYR A 67 6.78 -9.50 -14.40
CA TYR A 67 7.40 -10.12 -15.55
C TYR A 67 6.63 -11.37 -16.03
N LEU A 68 6.21 -12.23 -15.10
CA LEU A 68 5.43 -13.43 -15.43
C LEU A 68 4.05 -13.09 -16.02
N ILE A 69 3.34 -12.13 -15.44
CA ILE A 69 2.04 -11.66 -15.95
C ILE A 69 2.23 -10.99 -17.32
N ALA A 70 3.31 -10.26 -17.53
CA ALA A 70 3.63 -9.69 -18.83
C ALA A 70 3.89 -10.79 -19.88
N LEU A 71 4.63 -11.84 -19.54
CA LEU A 71 4.82 -13.01 -20.43
C LEU A 71 3.50 -13.70 -20.79
N LEU A 72 2.54 -13.77 -19.86
CA LEU A 72 1.21 -14.30 -20.12
C LEU A 72 0.37 -13.37 -21.01
N SER A 73 0.55 -12.06 -20.86
CA SER A 73 -0.26 -11.04 -21.54
C SER A 73 0.24 -10.72 -22.94
N PHE A 74 1.54 -10.81 -23.19
CA PHE A 74 2.19 -10.41 -24.45
C PHE A 74 2.87 -11.59 -25.16
N ARG A 75 2.91 -11.54 -26.50
CA ARG A 75 3.31 -12.69 -27.34
C ARG A 75 4.81 -12.99 -27.37
N ASN A 76 5.67 -12.01 -27.09
CA ASN A 76 7.12 -12.19 -27.19
C ASN A 76 7.85 -11.35 -26.12
N ASN A 77 9.08 -11.74 -25.81
CA ASN A 77 9.88 -11.12 -24.75
C ASN A 77 10.25 -9.65 -25.07
N ALA A 78 10.45 -9.29 -26.34
CA ALA A 78 10.77 -7.92 -26.72
C ALA A 78 9.63 -6.96 -26.35
N THR A 79 8.38 -7.34 -26.62
CA THR A 79 7.19 -6.59 -26.22
C THR A 79 7.04 -6.58 -24.69
N VAL A 80 7.30 -7.69 -23.99
CA VAL A 80 7.28 -7.70 -22.52
C VAL A 80 8.24 -6.66 -21.95
N MET A 81 9.49 -6.69 -22.37
CA MET A 81 10.51 -5.76 -21.88
C MET A 81 10.18 -4.31 -22.25
N GLU A 82 9.59 -4.08 -23.42
CA GLU A 82 9.10 -2.76 -23.82
C GLU A 82 8.03 -2.22 -22.86
N TYR A 83 6.98 -3.00 -22.54
CA TYR A 83 5.92 -2.58 -21.61
C TYR A 83 6.43 -2.37 -20.19
N LEU A 84 7.28 -3.27 -19.68
CA LEU A 84 7.86 -3.12 -18.34
C LEU A 84 8.76 -1.88 -18.27
N THR A 85 9.60 -1.68 -19.28
CA THR A 85 10.49 -0.51 -19.36
C THR A 85 9.68 0.79 -19.42
N GLU A 86 8.66 0.86 -20.27
CA GLU A 86 7.84 2.08 -20.36
C GLU A 86 7.00 2.33 -19.12
N SER A 87 6.62 1.29 -18.37
CA SER A 87 5.89 1.40 -17.10
C SER A 87 6.75 1.99 -15.96
N MET A 88 8.06 1.76 -16.00
CA MET A 88 9.01 2.24 -14.98
C MET A 88 9.55 3.64 -15.26
N LYS A 89 9.51 4.09 -16.52
CA LYS A 89 10.02 5.41 -16.88
C LYS A 89 9.00 6.51 -16.63
N LYS A 90 9.48 7.68 -16.20
CA LYS A 90 8.65 8.90 -16.10
C LYS A 90 8.19 9.40 -17.49
N SER A 91 7.08 10.12 -17.49
CA SER A 91 6.62 10.92 -18.63
C SER A 91 7.61 12.04 -18.91
N ASP A 92 8.09 12.09 -20.15
CA ASP A 92 8.64 13.32 -20.73
C ASP A 92 7.57 13.87 -21.67
N VAL A 93 6.96 15.00 -21.29
CA VAL A 93 5.88 15.62 -22.07
C VAL A 93 6.42 16.23 -23.37
N ASN A 94 7.71 16.55 -23.42
CA ASN A 94 8.35 17.11 -24.60
C ASN A 94 8.66 16.04 -25.65
N ASP A 95 8.63 14.75 -25.26
CA ASP A 95 8.78 13.62 -26.17
C ASP A 95 7.43 13.20 -26.77
N GLN A 96 7.04 13.88 -27.86
CA GLN A 96 5.83 13.55 -28.61
C GLN A 96 5.83 12.13 -29.17
N VAL A 97 6.99 11.62 -29.59
CA VAL A 97 7.14 10.27 -30.15
C VAL A 97 6.76 9.24 -29.09
N ARG A 98 7.30 9.41 -27.89
CA ARG A 98 7.04 8.52 -26.76
C ARG A 98 5.62 8.66 -26.20
N THR A 99 5.08 9.88 -26.19
CA THR A 99 3.67 10.11 -25.82
C THR A 99 2.73 9.37 -26.77
N THR A 100 2.98 9.44 -28.09
CA THR A 100 2.18 8.73 -29.09
C THR A 100 2.29 7.21 -28.91
N ARG A 101 3.51 6.69 -28.73
CA ARG A 101 3.74 5.26 -28.46
C ARG A 101 3.00 4.76 -27.21
N ARG A 102 3.06 5.50 -26.10
CA ARG A 102 2.34 5.14 -24.86
C ARG A 102 0.83 5.12 -25.05
N ARG A 103 0.30 6.06 -25.85
CA ARG A 103 -1.12 6.08 -26.22
C ARG A 103 -1.54 4.85 -27.02
N GLU A 104 -0.67 4.35 -27.90
CA GLU A 104 -0.92 3.10 -28.62
C GLU A 104 -0.85 1.89 -27.68
N MET A 105 0.15 1.85 -26.81
CA MET A 105 0.34 0.77 -25.82
C MET A 105 -0.83 0.66 -24.84
N SER A 106 -1.30 1.78 -24.30
CA SER A 106 -2.42 1.85 -23.36
C SER A 106 -3.76 1.45 -23.96
N ARG A 107 -3.94 1.59 -25.28
CA ARG A 107 -5.13 1.13 -26.00
C ARG A 107 -5.12 -0.36 -26.31
N ASN A 108 -3.99 -1.04 -26.12
CA ASN A 108 -3.89 -2.46 -26.36
C ASN A 108 -4.70 -3.25 -25.30
N PRO A 109 -5.68 -4.08 -25.68
CA PRO A 109 -6.47 -4.86 -24.71
C PRO A 109 -5.62 -5.80 -23.85
N ARG A 110 -4.43 -6.22 -24.33
CA ARG A 110 -3.49 -7.02 -23.54
C ARG A 110 -2.88 -6.24 -22.38
N TYR A 111 -2.71 -4.93 -22.54
CA TYR A 111 -2.24 -4.07 -21.47
C TYR A 111 -3.30 -3.93 -20.37
N TRP A 112 -4.58 -3.82 -20.75
CA TRP A 112 -5.70 -3.84 -19.80
C TRP A 112 -5.77 -5.14 -19.00
N LEU A 113 -5.59 -6.29 -19.66
CA LEU A 113 -5.47 -7.58 -18.98
C LEU A 113 -4.24 -7.62 -18.05
N PHE A 114 -3.09 -7.11 -18.52
CA PHE A 114 -1.86 -7.04 -17.73
C PHE A 114 -2.07 -6.22 -16.45
N ILE A 115 -2.60 -4.99 -16.53
CA ILE A 115 -2.82 -4.15 -15.34
C ILE A 115 -3.86 -4.75 -14.41
N LEU A 116 -4.92 -5.38 -14.95
CA LEU A 116 -5.93 -6.07 -14.14
C LEU A 116 -5.30 -7.19 -13.31
N LEU A 117 -4.60 -8.12 -13.97
CA LEU A 117 -3.94 -9.22 -13.28
C LEU A 117 -2.86 -8.72 -12.32
N PHE A 118 -2.07 -7.73 -12.74
CA PHE A 118 -1.02 -7.15 -11.92
C PHE A 118 -1.58 -6.54 -10.64
N CYS A 119 -2.63 -5.71 -10.69
CA CYS A 119 -3.18 -5.04 -9.51
C CYS A 119 -3.76 -6.01 -8.49
N PHE A 120 -4.53 -7.01 -8.93
CA PHE A 120 -5.14 -7.96 -8.00
C PHE A 120 -4.15 -8.99 -7.45
N LEU A 121 -3.19 -9.46 -8.26
CA LEU A 121 -2.22 -10.47 -7.82
C LEU A 121 -0.98 -9.87 -7.16
N GLY A 122 -0.53 -8.71 -7.62
CA GLY A 122 0.64 -8.00 -7.10
C GLY A 122 0.32 -7.28 -5.80
N PRO A 123 -0.07 -5.99 -5.83
CA PRO A 123 -0.36 -5.24 -4.62
C PRO A 123 -1.52 -5.84 -3.82
N GLY A 124 -2.63 -6.19 -4.49
CA GLY A 124 -3.79 -6.81 -3.84
C GLY A 124 -3.43 -8.05 -3.02
N LEU A 125 -2.96 -9.13 -3.65
CA LEU A 125 -2.70 -10.38 -2.95
C LEU A 125 -1.39 -10.39 -2.14
N ILE A 126 -0.27 -9.92 -2.71
CA ILE A 126 1.03 -10.04 -2.04
C ILE A 126 1.13 -9.10 -0.84
N GLU A 127 0.68 -7.85 -0.95
CA GLU A 127 0.85 -6.90 0.15
C GLU A 127 -0.10 -7.22 1.30
N GLU A 128 -1.36 -7.52 1.02
CA GLU A 128 -2.32 -7.91 2.05
C GLU A 128 -1.95 -9.25 2.69
N GLY A 129 -1.45 -10.22 1.89
CA GLY A 129 -0.88 -11.46 2.41
C GLY A 129 0.32 -11.23 3.32
N THR A 130 1.20 -10.29 2.99
CA THR A 130 2.35 -9.94 3.81
C THR A 130 1.94 -9.27 5.13
N LYS A 131 0.96 -8.36 5.10
CA LYS A 131 0.36 -7.77 6.31
C LYS A 131 -0.26 -8.87 7.19
N TYR A 132 -1.01 -9.79 6.61
CA TYR A 132 -1.57 -10.95 7.30
C TYR A 132 -0.51 -11.79 8.01
N LEU A 133 0.60 -12.13 7.32
CA LEU A 133 1.69 -12.91 7.93
C LEU A 133 2.31 -12.18 9.12
N ALA A 134 2.51 -10.86 9.02
CA ALA A 134 3.02 -10.07 10.14
C ALA A 134 2.06 -10.06 11.34
N ILE A 135 0.75 -9.95 11.10
CA ILE A 135 -0.29 -9.99 12.13
C ILE A 135 -0.33 -11.37 12.81
N VAL A 136 -0.37 -12.45 12.02
CA VAL A 136 -0.39 -13.83 12.54
C VAL A 136 0.86 -14.10 13.38
N PHE A 137 2.04 -13.68 12.92
CA PHE A 137 3.28 -13.84 13.67
C PHE A 137 3.25 -13.09 15.01
N ALA A 138 2.81 -11.83 15.00
CA ALA A 138 2.76 -11.00 16.20
C ALA A 138 1.75 -11.54 17.23
N VAL A 139 0.53 -11.87 16.79
CA VAL A 139 -0.53 -12.43 17.65
C VAL A 139 -0.17 -13.83 18.15
N GLY A 140 0.36 -14.69 17.28
CA GLY A 140 0.74 -16.06 17.65
C GLY A 140 1.82 -16.08 18.73
N ARG A 141 2.79 -15.17 18.64
CA ARG A 141 3.83 -15.00 19.66
C ARG A 141 3.26 -14.50 20.99
N ASP A 142 2.33 -13.55 20.94
CA ASP A 142 1.68 -13.02 22.13
C ASP A 142 0.91 -14.12 22.88
N HIS A 143 0.14 -14.94 22.15
CA HIS A 143 -0.52 -16.12 22.71
C HIS A 143 0.48 -17.09 23.36
N GLN A 144 1.61 -17.39 22.72
CA GLN A 144 2.64 -18.27 23.29
C GLN A 144 3.23 -17.71 24.60
N LEU A 145 3.50 -16.40 24.64
CA LEU A 145 4.04 -15.74 25.84
C LEU A 145 3.04 -15.72 26.99
N HIS A 146 1.76 -15.51 26.71
CA HIS A 146 0.70 -15.54 27.72
C HIS A 146 0.44 -16.95 28.28
N LEU A 147 0.44 -17.97 27.42
CA LEU A 147 0.35 -19.37 27.84
C LEU A 147 1.53 -19.76 28.75
N SER A 148 2.74 -19.32 28.41
CA SER A 148 3.96 -19.63 29.16
C SER A 148 4.02 -18.96 30.54
N LYS A 149 3.49 -17.72 30.68
CA LYS A 149 3.63 -16.94 31.92
C LYS A 149 2.52 -17.19 32.95
N ASN A 150 1.28 -17.41 32.51
CA ASN A 150 0.13 -17.37 33.42
C ASN A 150 -0.61 -18.70 33.60
N GLY A 151 -0.31 -19.75 32.81
CA GLY A 151 -1.00 -21.05 32.89
C GLY A 151 -2.52 -21.01 32.63
N VAL A 152 -3.08 -19.81 32.38
CA VAL A 152 -4.51 -19.54 32.18
C VAL A 152 -4.65 -18.86 30.82
N ALA A 153 -5.37 -19.53 29.92
CA ALA A 153 -5.35 -19.28 28.48
C ALA A 153 -6.27 -18.15 27.98
N ASP A 154 -6.97 -17.43 28.86
CA ASP A 154 -7.97 -16.46 28.41
C ASP A 154 -7.65 -15.04 28.86
N ALA A 155 -6.95 -14.32 27.98
CA ALA A 155 -7.07 -12.87 27.93
C ALA A 155 -8.57 -12.50 27.75
N PRO A 156 -9.08 -11.49 28.49
CA PRO A 156 -10.47 -11.04 28.33
C PRO A 156 -10.77 -10.70 26.86
N ALA A 157 -12.02 -10.93 26.43
CA ALA A 157 -12.44 -10.75 25.04
C ALA A 157 -12.09 -9.36 24.48
N ALA A 158 -12.26 -8.32 25.30
CA ALA A 158 -11.87 -6.94 24.99
C ALA A 158 -10.36 -6.80 24.70
N GLY A 159 -9.52 -7.53 25.43
CA GLY A 159 -8.07 -7.55 25.22
C GLY A 159 -7.67 -8.17 23.88
N LYS A 160 -8.31 -9.29 23.51
CA LYS A 160 -8.11 -9.91 22.19
C LYS A 160 -8.56 -8.96 21.08
N PHE A 161 -9.70 -8.30 21.24
CA PHE A 161 -10.17 -7.28 20.28
C PHE A 161 -9.10 -6.22 19.99
N TYR A 162 -8.58 -5.55 21.02
CA TYR A 162 -7.60 -4.50 20.83
C TYR A 162 -6.26 -5.01 20.29
N LEU A 163 -5.83 -6.22 20.67
CA LEU A 163 -4.61 -6.84 20.14
C LEU A 163 -4.70 -6.96 18.61
N TYR A 164 -5.74 -7.61 18.10
CA TYR A 164 -5.88 -7.84 16.66
C TYR A 164 -6.10 -6.54 15.89
N LEU A 165 -6.91 -5.62 16.42
CA LEU A 165 -7.16 -4.32 15.81
C LEU A 165 -5.87 -3.50 15.70
N PHE A 166 -5.16 -3.28 16.81
CA PHE A 166 -3.97 -2.43 16.80
C PHE A 166 -2.78 -3.07 16.08
N THR A 167 -2.60 -4.39 16.17
CA THR A 167 -1.59 -5.10 15.36
C THR A 167 -1.91 -4.98 13.87
N GLY A 168 -3.19 -5.10 13.48
CA GLY A 168 -3.66 -4.88 12.12
C GLY A 168 -3.39 -3.46 11.62
N CYS A 169 -3.81 -2.44 12.37
CA CYS A 169 -3.53 -1.04 12.06
C CYS A 169 -2.02 -0.81 11.92
N THR A 170 -1.21 -1.38 12.83
CA THR A 170 0.25 -1.21 12.82
C THR A 170 0.89 -1.83 11.59
N ALA A 171 0.46 -3.03 11.18
CA ALA A 171 0.96 -3.68 9.98
C ALA A 171 0.63 -2.87 8.71
N GLY A 172 -0.61 -2.41 8.58
CA GLY A 172 -1.05 -1.57 7.46
C GLY A 172 -0.32 -0.23 7.39
N LEU A 173 -0.22 0.45 8.53
CA LEU A 173 0.45 1.74 8.65
C LEU A 173 1.95 1.65 8.34
N ALA A 174 2.62 0.61 8.84
CA ALA A 174 4.01 0.37 8.54
C ALA A 174 4.24 0.15 7.04
N PHE A 175 3.40 -0.68 6.41
CA PHE A 175 3.49 -0.94 4.98
C PHE A 175 3.39 0.36 4.19
N ALA A 176 2.36 1.17 4.45
CA ALA A 176 2.18 2.48 3.81
C ALA A 176 3.35 3.44 4.04
N THR A 177 3.89 3.52 5.27
CA THR A 177 5.03 4.39 5.56
C THR A 177 6.24 4.02 4.71
N PHE A 178 6.65 2.75 4.70
CA PHE A 178 7.85 2.34 3.98
C PHE A 178 7.67 2.38 2.47
N GLU A 179 6.49 2.04 1.98
CA GLU A 179 6.13 2.15 0.57
C GLU A 179 6.19 3.62 0.10
N ASN A 180 5.63 4.56 0.88
CA ASN A 180 5.69 6.00 0.58
C ASN A 180 7.12 6.56 0.64
N VAL A 181 7.94 6.11 1.60
CA VAL A 181 9.38 6.46 1.61
C VAL A 181 10.08 5.96 0.36
N ALA A 182 9.87 4.69 -0.03
CA ALA A 182 10.45 4.12 -1.23
C ALA A 182 10.02 4.89 -2.49
N PHE A 183 8.74 5.25 -2.57
CA PHE A 183 8.20 6.06 -3.66
C PHE A 183 8.88 7.43 -3.73
N PHE A 184 8.92 8.20 -2.63
CA PHE A 184 9.50 9.55 -2.64
C PHE A 184 11.02 9.55 -2.85
N VAL A 185 11.73 8.57 -2.31
CA VAL A 185 13.19 8.42 -2.54
C VAL A 185 13.44 8.03 -3.99
N GLY A 186 12.74 7.04 -4.53
CA GLY A 186 12.88 6.64 -5.94
C GLY A 186 12.56 7.80 -6.88
N ALA A 187 11.48 8.52 -6.60
CA ALA A 187 11.10 9.74 -7.29
C ALA A 187 12.20 10.81 -7.30
N ALA A 188 12.86 11.04 -6.16
CA ALA A 188 13.95 12.00 -6.03
C ALA A 188 15.22 11.54 -6.78
N LEU A 189 15.57 10.26 -6.71
CA LEU A 189 16.73 9.69 -7.41
C LEU A 189 16.56 9.79 -8.93
N SER A 190 15.41 9.38 -9.47
CA SER A 190 15.16 9.49 -10.92
C SER A 190 15.14 10.93 -11.43
N SER A 191 14.87 11.92 -10.57
CA SER A 191 14.91 13.34 -10.96
C SER A 191 16.33 13.90 -11.03
N ARG A 192 17.28 13.29 -10.31
CA ARG A 192 18.70 13.65 -10.39
C ARG A 192 19.33 13.14 -11.67
N GLU A 193 19.06 11.89 -12.02
CA GLU A 193 19.61 11.26 -13.23
C GLU A 193 19.19 11.99 -14.51
N SER A 194 17.96 12.50 -14.57
CA SER A 194 17.48 13.32 -15.70
C SER A 194 18.16 14.69 -15.80
N GLY A 195 18.69 15.23 -14.68
CA GLY A 195 19.33 16.54 -14.64
C GLY A 195 20.79 16.54 -15.08
N GLU A 196 21.51 15.42 -14.94
CA GLU A 196 22.93 15.30 -15.32
C GLU A 196 23.13 15.01 -16.82
N GLN A 197 22.11 14.50 -17.53
CA GLN A 197 22.21 14.17 -18.95
C GLN A 197 21.94 15.35 -19.91
N ASN A 198 21.48 16.49 -19.42
CA ASN A 198 21.19 17.65 -20.26
C ASN A 198 22.43 18.56 -20.38
N ASN A 199 22.96 18.68 -21.60
CA ASN A 199 24.02 19.63 -21.94
C ASN A 199 23.67 21.06 -21.46
N PRO A 200 24.65 21.89 -21.03
CA PRO A 200 24.39 23.21 -20.41
C PRO A 200 23.78 24.28 -21.33
N THR A 201 23.51 23.97 -22.60
CA THR A 201 23.15 24.96 -23.63
C THR A 201 21.67 25.03 -23.99
N GLU A 202 20.83 24.13 -23.48
CA GLU A 202 19.39 24.15 -23.80
C GLU A 202 18.60 24.74 -22.64
N ILE A 203 18.15 25.99 -22.82
CA ILE A 203 17.23 26.67 -21.90
C ILE A 203 15.87 25.95 -21.99
N GLN A 204 15.70 24.90 -21.19
CA GLN A 204 14.41 24.23 -21.04
C GLN A 204 13.45 25.14 -20.29
N THR A 205 12.47 25.66 -21.03
CA THR A 205 11.29 26.32 -20.51
C THR A 205 10.49 25.36 -19.62
N GLN A 206 10.58 25.63 -18.33
CA GLN A 206 9.64 25.33 -17.23
C GLN A 206 9.12 23.89 -17.06
N PRO A 207 9.35 23.26 -15.88
CA PRO A 207 8.63 22.04 -15.53
C PRO A 207 7.14 22.35 -15.37
N HIS A 208 6.28 21.60 -16.07
CA HIS A 208 4.84 21.68 -15.86
C HIS A 208 4.48 21.23 -14.43
N PRO A 209 3.53 21.90 -13.75
CA PRO A 209 3.17 21.65 -12.36
C PRO A 209 2.43 20.31 -12.09
N GLY A 210 2.43 19.36 -13.03
CA GLY A 210 1.69 18.08 -12.93
C GLY A 210 2.54 16.80 -12.91
N ASP A 211 3.82 16.86 -13.29
CA ASP A 211 4.67 15.66 -13.47
C ASP A 211 5.76 15.51 -12.39
N ASP A 212 5.75 16.35 -11.35
CA ASP A 212 6.64 16.16 -10.19
C ASP A 212 6.08 15.03 -9.31
N PRO A 213 6.72 13.86 -9.17
CA PRO A 213 6.29 12.85 -8.20
C PRO A 213 6.45 13.30 -6.73
N LEU A 214 7.12 14.43 -6.48
CA LEU A 214 7.08 15.17 -5.22
C LEU A 214 5.99 16.27 -5.23
N SER A 215 5.04 16.21 -6.16
CA SER A 215 3.91 17.13 -6.23
C SER A 215 2.99 16.96 -5.02
N LEU A 216 2.24 18.03 -4.74
CA LEU A 216 1.20 18.02 -3.73
C LEU A 216 0.15 16.92 -4.00
N LEU A 217 -0.11 16.58 -5.26
CA LEU A 217 -1.06 15.52 -5.63
C LEU A 217 -0.55 14.15 -5.18
N SER A 218 0.71 13.82 -5.45
CA SER A 218 1.29 12.54 -5.02
C SER A 218 1.33 12.44 -3.49
N VAL A 219 1.67 13.54 -2.80
CA VAL A 219 1.61 13.59 -1.32
C VAL A 219 0.18 13.38 -0.81
N LEU A 220 -0.81 14.06 -1.41
CA LEU A 220 -2.22 13.92 -1.04
C LEU A 220 -2.71 12.49 -1.26
N GLU A 221 -2.51 11.94 -2.46
CA GLU A 221 -2.95 10.58 -2.80
C GLU A 221 -2.33 9.54 -1.88
N ARG A 222 -1.01 9.58 -1.69
CA ARG A 222 -0.27 8.54 -0.96
C ARG A 222 -0.34 8.67 0.56
N VAL A 223 -0.21 9.89 1.08
CA VAL A 223 -0.17 10.12 2.53
C VAL A 223 -1.58 10.29 3.08
N LEU A 224 -2.43 11.10 2.43
CA LEU A 224 -3.74 11.43 3.00
C LEU A 224 -4.83 10.43 2.63
N ILE A 225 -4.70 9.70 1.52
CA ILE A 225 -5.74 8.74 1.11
C ILE A 225 -5.24 7.28 1.21
N ALA A 226 -4.08 6.95 0.63
CA ALA A 226 -3.59 5.56 0.64
C ALA A 226 -3.17 5.09 2.04
N THR A 227 -2.55 5.93 2.86
CA THR A 227 -2.12 5.54 4.23
C THR A 227 -3.30 5.14 5.12
N PRO A 228 -4.41 5.92 5.20
CA PRO A 228 -5.63 5.45 5.84
C PRO A 228 -6.17 4.14 5.25
N GLY A 229 -6.12 3.98 3.92
CA GLY A 229 -6.52 2.75 3.24
C GLY A 229 -5.78 1.52 3.71
N HIS A 230 -4.45 1.53 3.65
CA HIS A 230 -3.64 0.41 4.14
C HIS A 230 -3.86 0.15 5.63
N THR A 231 -4.05 1.21 6.43
CA THR A 231 -4.31 1.07 7.88
C THR A 231 -5.66 0.38 8.11
N MET A 232 -6.71 0.78 7.39
CA MET A 232 -8.04 0.15 7.47
C MET A 232 -8.03 -1.28 6.91
N ALA A 233 -7.30 -1.55 5.82
CA ALA A 233 -7.15 -2.89 5.27
C ALA A 233 -6.45 -3.82 6.28
N GLY A 234 -5.35 -3.36 6.89
CA GLY A 234 -4.66 -4.08 7.97
C GLY A 234 -5.56 -4.31 9.19
N ALA A 235 -6.33 -3.30 9.61
CA ALA A 235 -7.32 -3.44 10.67
C ALA A 235 -8.38 -4.50 10.33
N LEU A 236 -8.90 -4.48 9.11
CA LEU A 236 -9.90 -5.45 8.63
C LEU A 236 -9.33 -6.87 8.62
N ILE A 237 -8.07 -7.07 8.20
CA ILE A 237 -7.38 -8.36 8.30
C ILE A 237 -7.33 -8.82 9.76
N GLY A 238 -6.94 -7.93 10.69
CA GLY A 238 -6.92 -8.23 12.12
C GLY A 238 -8.29 -8.65 12.65
N MET A 239 -9.34 -7.91 12.30
CA MET A 239 -10.71 -8.21 12.72
C MET A 239 -11.26 -9.52 12.10
N ASN A 240 -10.95 -9.79 10.84
CA ASN A 240 -11.31 -11.05 10.19
C ASN A 240 -10.59 -12.24 10.86
N LEU A 241 -9.32 -12.07 11.25
CA LEU A 241 -8.60 -13.06 12.03
C LEU A 241 -9.20 -13.29 13.42
N LEU A 242 -9.61 -12.22 14.13
CA LEU A 242 -10.23 -12.32 15.45
C LEU A 242 -11.57 -13.08 15.40
N THR A 243 -12.44 -12.69 14.47
CA THR A 243 -13.77 -13.30 14.32
C THR A 243 -13.68 -14.79 14.00
N ARG A 244 -12.67 -15.22 13.24
CA ARG A 244 -12.43 -16.63 12.92
C ARG A 244 -11.69 -17.39 14.01
N GLY A 245 -10.72 -16.76 14.68
CA GLY A 245 -9.96 -17.34 15.79
C GLY A 245 -10.76 -17.54 17.08
N SER A 246 -11.91 -16.86 17.22
CA SER A 246 -12.82 -17.02 18.37
C SER A 246 -13.58 -18.35 18.37
N SER A 247 -13.62 -19.07 17.23
CA SER A 247 -14.10 -20.45 17.18
C SER A 247 -13.01 -21.41 17.67
N ARG A 248 -13.05 -21.69 18.98
CA ARG A 248 -12.19 -22.62 19.75
C ARG A 248 -11.73 -23.86 18.97
N ARG A 249 -10.57 -23.79 18.30
CA ARG A 249 -9.55 -24.86 18.14
C ARG A 249 -8.39 -24.32 17.32
N LEU A 250 -7.22 -24.33 17.92
CA LEU A 250 -5.95 -24.07 17.26
C LEU A 250 -5.75 -25.11 16.12
N VAL A 251 -5.99 -24.68 14.86
CA VAL A 251 -5.51 -25.25 13.56
C VAL A 251 -6.29 -26.52 13.08
N PRO A 252 -6.68 -26.71 11.77
CA PRO A 252 -5.93 -26.37 10.53
C PRO A 252 -6.70 -25.79 9.31
N THR A 253 -7.84 -25.12 9.43
CA THR A 253 -8.48 -24.51 8.24
C THR A 253 -9.13 -23.16 8.54
N ILE A 254 -8.37 -22.19 9.06
CA ILE A 254 -8.75 -20.81 8.77
C ILE A 254 -8.56 -20.69 7.26
N ASP A 255 -9.66 -20.57 6.52
CA ASP A 255 -9.58 -20.26 5.11
C ASP A 255 -8.93 -18.87 5.00
N VAL A 256 -7.64 -18.86 4.66
CA VAL A 256 -6.84 -17.64 4.53
C VAL A 256 -7.52 -16.68 3.56
N TRP A 257 -8.22 -17.22 2.56
CA TRP A 257 -9.00 -16.42 1.62
C TRP A 257 -10.16 -15.69 2.30
N GLU A 258 -10.88 -16.29 3.25
CA GLU A 258 -11.94 -15.57 3.97
C GLU A 258 -11.42 -14.38 4.80
N VAL A 259 -10.16 -14.44 5.23
CA VAL A 259 -9.52 -13.32 5.94
C VAL A 259 -9.09 -12.23 4.96
N LEU A 260 -8.50 -12.63 3.84
CA LEU A 260 -7.85 -11.75 2.89
C LEU A 260 -8.76 -11.21 1.80
N ARG A 261 -9.88 -11.87 1.48
CA ARG A 261 -10.71 -11.60 0.31
C ARG A 261 -11.04 -10.11 0.15
N ASP A 262 -11.66 -9.51 1.15
CA ASP A 262 -12.12 -8.12 1.02
C ASP A 262 -10.95 -7.12 0.96
N PRO A 263 -9.92 -7.21 1.84
CA PRO A 263 -8.70 -6.41 1.69
C PRO A 263 -8.03 -6.54 0.32
N VAL A 264 -7.83 -7.78 -0.17
CA VAL A 264 -7.17 -8.07 -1.46
C VAL A 264 -7.96 -7.47 -2.62
N LEU A 265 -9.28 -7.67 -2.64
CA LEU A 265 -10.13 -7.19 -3.72
C LEU A 265 -10.23 -5.67 -3.74
N LEU A 266 -10.37 -5.03 -2.58
CA LEU A 266 -10.48 -3.56 -2.50
C LEU A 266 -9.15 -2.88 -2.80
N HIS A 267 -8.04 -3.44 -2.34
CA HIS A 267 -6.70 -2.92 -2.68
C HIS A 267 -6.41 -3.09 -4.18
N GLY A 268 -6.63 -4.29 -4.74
CA GLY A 268 -6.47 -4.53 -6.17
C GLY A 268 -7.37 -3.64 -7.03
N LEU A 269 -8.61 -3.37 -6.58
CA LEU A 269 -9.53 -2.46 -7.25
C LEU A 269 -9.05 -1.01 -7.19
N TRP A 270 -8.51 -0.57 -6.05
CA TRP A 270 -7.93 0.76 -5.90
C TRP A 270 -6.80 0.99 -6.92
N ASP A 271 -5.84 0.07 -7.01
CA ASP A 271 -4.71 0.19 -7.94
C ASP A 271 -5.14 0.08 -9.39
N PHE A 272 -6.04 -0.87 -9.66
CA PHE A 272 -6.59 -1.02 -11.00
C PHE A 272 -7.30 0.26 -11.44
N TRP A 273 -8.05 0.91 -10.56
CA TRP A 273 -8.73 2.17 -10.88
C TRP A 273 -7.74 3.28 -11.23
N LEU A 274 -6.68 3.46 -10.43
CA LEU A 274 -5.64 4.45 -10.69
C LEU A 274 -4.94 4.20 -12.03
N LEU A 275 -4.53 2.96 -12.29
CA LEU A 275 -3.88 2.58 -13.55
C LEU A 275 -4.84 2.63 -14.75
N ALA A 276 -6.11 2.28 -14.56
CA ALA A 276 -7.12 2.34 -15.61
C ALA A 276 -7.43 3.79 -16.04
N VAL A 277 -7.61 4.70 -15.08
CA VAL A 277 -7.82 6.13 -15.38
C VAL A 277 -6.58 6.74 -16.02
N SER A 278 -5.40 6.35 -15.56
CA SER A 278 -4.14 6.75 -16.20
C SER A 278 -4.03 6.22 -17.64
N ALA A 279 -4.33 4.94 -17.86
CA ALA A 279 -4.33 4.30 -19.17
C ALA A 279 -5.34 4.93 -20.13
N TRP A 280 -6.50 5.36 -19.61
CA TRP A 280 -7.53 6.06 -20.38
C TRP A 280 -7.00 7.36 -21.00
N GLU A 281 -6.06 8.04 -20.34
CA GLU A 281 -5.38 9.23 -20.88
C GLU A 281 -4.22 8.92 -21.82
N GLY A 282 -3.92 7.65 -22.07
CA GLY A 282 -2.83 7.24 -22.94
C GLY A 282 -1.53 6.93 -22.20
N ASN A 283 -1.54 6.87 -20.87
CA ASN A 283 -0.34 6.58 -20.08
C ASN A 283 -0.11 5.08 -19.91
N VAL A 284 1.13 4.71 -19.62
CA VAL A 284 1.57 3.33 -19.33
C VAL A 284 2.35 3.34 -18.02
N GLY A 285 1.99 2.44 -17.09
CA GLY A 285 2.57 2.38 -15.75
C GLY A 285 2.01 3.42 -14.78
N TRP A 286 2.77 3.67 -13.70
CA TRP A 286 2.41 4.55 -12.59
C TRP A 286 2.62 6.03 -12.91
N GLN A 287 1.79 6.55 -13.81
CA GLN A 287 1.75 7.98 -14.15
C GLN A 287 0.44 8.59 -13.69
N HIS A 288 0.49 9.78 -13.11
CA HIS A 288 -0.74 10.47 -12.74
C HIS A 288 -1.47 10.99 -14.00
N PRO A 289 -2.81 11.01 -13.99
CA PRO A 289 -3.57 11.72 -15.00
C PRO A 289 -3.24 13.22 -15.00
N ARG A 290 -3.28 13.84 -16.19
CA ARG A 290 -2.90 15.23 -16.44
C ARG A 290 -4.09 16.18 -16.42
N THR A 291 -5.26 15.74 -16.87
CA THR A 291 -6.43 16.63 -16.96
C THR A 291 -7.16 16.70 -15.62
N LYS A 292 -7.68 17.88 -15.28
CA LYS A 292 -8.43 18.07 -14.02
C LYS A 292 -9.60 17.11 -13.89
N SER A 293 -10.30 16.85 -14.99
CA SER A 293 -11.44 15.94 -15.03
C SER A 293 -11.06 14.50 -14.69
N THR A 294 -9.96 13.99 -15.24
CA THR A 294 -9.53 12.60 -14.97
C THR A 294 -8.88 12.47 -13.61
N ILE A 295 -8.18 13.49 -13.11
CA ILE A 295 -7.76 13.56 -11.70
C ILE A 295 -8.99 13.47 -10.79
N CYS A 296 -10.06 14.23 -11.05
CA CYS A 296 -11.29 14.12 -10.26
C CYS A 296 -11.92 12.71 -10.34
N VAL A 297 -11.95 12.08 -11.51
CA VAL A 297 -12.45 10.71 -11.67
C VAL A 297 -11.59 9.69 -10.91
N ALA A 298 -10.26 9.82 -10.98
CA ALA A 298 -9.33 9.00 -10.20
C ALA A 298 -9.64 9.15 -8.70
N LEU A 299 -9.66 10.40 -8.19
CA LEU A 299 -9.92 10.70 -6.79
C LEU A 299 -11.29 10.20 -6.30
N LEU A 300 -12.35 10.36 -7.09
CA LEU A 300 -13.68 9.88 -6.72
C LEU A 300 -13.74 8.36 -6.60
N GLY A 301 -13.12 7.62 -7.53
CA GLY A 301 -13.12 6.16 -7.45
C GLY A 301 -12.30 5.64 -6.27
N VAL A 302 -11.12 6.21 -6.03
CA VAL A 302 -10.29 5.81 -4.88
C VAL A 302 -10.97 6.14 -3.54
N ILE A 303 -11.60 7.32 -3.40
CA ILE A 303 -12.41 7.65 -2.23
C ILE A 303 -13.60 6.69 -2.09
N GLY A 304 -14.26 6.33 -3.19
CA GLY A 304 -15.35 5.35 -3.18
C GLY A 304 -14.93 4.00 -2.62
N VAL A 305 -13.76 3.48 -3.05
CA VAL A 305 -13.18 2.25 -2.50
C VAL A 305 -12.91 2.37 -1.00
N GLN A 306 -12.42 3.54 -0.53
CA GLN A 306 -12.16 3.78 0.89
C GLN A 306 -13.44 3.81 1.72
N VAL A 307 -14.52 4.38 1.20
CA VAL A 307 -15.82 4.38 1.87
C VAL A 307 -16.34 2.94 2.02
N ILE A 308 -16.18 2.11 1.00
CA ILE A 308 -16.55 0.69 1.06
C ILE A 308 -15.70 -0.03 2.13
N LEU A 309 -14.38 0.16 2.09
CA LEU A 309 -13.47 -0.44 3.07
C LEU A 309 -13.79 -0.01 4.51
N ALA A 310 -14.03 1.28 4.73
CA ALA A 310 -14.42 1.83 6.02
C ALA A 310 -15.76 1.27 6.50
N SER A 311 -16.72 1.08 5.60
CA SER A 311 -18.03 0.50 5.93
C SER A 311 -17.89 -0.96 6.37
N LEU A 312 -17.12 -1.77 5.62
CA LEU A 312 -16.86 -3.16 6.01
C LEU A 312 -16.13 -3.27 7.35
N LEU A 313 -15.15 -2.40 7.59
CA LEU A 313 -14.45 -2.35 8.87
C LEU A 313 -15.41 -1.92 10.00
N TRP A 314 -16.24 -0.90 9.77
CA TRP A 314 -17.23 -0.44 10.74
C TRP A 314 -18.22 -1.55 11.12
N ASP A 315 -18.72 -2.31 10.15
CA ASP A 315 -19.62 -3.44 10.39
C ASP A 315 -18.96 -4.49 11.28
N LYS A 316 -17.64 -4.73 11.14
CA LYS A 316 -16.89 -5.64 12.02
C LYS A 316 -16.67 -5.05 13.41
N LEU A 317 -16.36 -3.76 13.51
CA LEU A 317 -16.14 -3.09 14.78
C LEU A 317 -17.42 -2.99 15.61
N SER A 318 -18.57 -2.77 14.98
CA SER A 318 -19.87 -2.66 15.65
C SER A 318 -20.36 -3.95 16.35
N GLN A 319 -19.69 -5.07 16.11
CA GLN A 319 -19.97 -6.37 16.74
C GLN A 319 -19.27 -6.56 18.09
N TYR A 320 -18.42 -5.61 18.51
CA TYR A 320 -17.59 -5.66 19.71
C TYR A 320 -17.75 -4.38 20.55
#